data_AF-A0A078MLG3-F1
#
_entry.id   AF-A0A078MLG3-F1
#
_cell.length_a   1.000
_cell.length_b   1.000
_cell.length_c   1.000
_cell.angle_alpha   90.00
_cell.angle_beta   90.00
_cell.angle_gamma   90.00
#
_symmetry.space_group_name_H-M   'P 1'
#
loop_
_entity.id
_entity.type
_entity.pdbx_description
1 polymer ?
#
loop_
_entity_poly.entity_id
_entity_poly.type
_entity_poly.pdbx_seq_one_letter_code
_entity_poly.pdbx_strand_id
1 'polypeptide(L)' 'MSATKDKVKGKVNEVVGKTKQASDKPSTKAEGRMQERKGEAQQVKGKAKGALKDQIDKA' A
#
# COMPACT_ATOMS: atom_id res chain seq x y z
N MET A 1 -12.96 14.18 1.85
CA MET A 1 -13.30 12.87 2.48
C MET A 1 -12.60 11.64 1.85
N SER A 2 -11.79 11.74 0.78
CA SER A 2 -11.03 10.58 0.22
C SER A 2 -9.89 10.07 1.10
N ALA A 3 -9.13 10.96 1.76
CA ALA A 3 -7.93 10.58 2.50
C ALA A 3 -8.16 9.55 3.62
N THR A 4 -9.35 9.54 4.24
CA THR A 4 -9.72 8.56 5.26
C THR A 4 -10.01 7.19 4.66
N LYS A 5 -10.70 7.12 3.51
CA LYS A 5 -10.94 5.86 2.78
C LYS A 5 -9.64 5.24 2.28
N ASP A 6 -8.71 6.06 1.76
CA ASP A 6 -7.43 5.56 1.25
C ASP A 6 -6.52 5.02 2.37
N LYS A 7 -6.45 5.71 3.52
CA LYS A 7 -5.71 5.20 4.70
C LYS A 7 -6.31 3.90 5.26
N VAL A 8 -7.64 3.81 5.34
CA VAL A 8 -8.33 2.60 5.81
C VAL A 8 -8.06 1.45 4.85
N LYS A 9 -8.13 1.68 3.53
CA LYS A 9 -7.83 0.67 2.51
C LYS A 9 -6.39 0.17 2.59
N GLY A 10 -5.43 1.07 2.85
CA GLY A 10 -4.03 0.72 3.11
C GLY A 10 -3.88 -0.22 4.30
N LYS A 11 -4.45 0.15 5.45
CA LYS A 11 -4.41 -0.67 6.67
C LYS A 11 -5.07 -2.04 6.50
N VAL A 12 -6.21 -2.09 5.82
CA VAL A 12 -6.91 -3.37 5.55
C VAL A 12 -6.04 -4.30 4.69
N ASN A 13 -5.39 -3.78 3.65
CA ASN A 13 -4.49 -4.59 2.82
C ASN A 13 -3.23 -5.07 3.58
N GLU A 14 -2.67 -4.25 4.48
CA GLU A 14 -1.55 -4.68 5.34
C GLU A 14 -1.96 -5.81 6.28
N VAL A 15 -3.15 -5.72 6.89
CA VAL A 15 -3.67 -6.77 7.77
C VAL A 15 -3.87 -8.06 6.99
N VAL A 16 -4.53 -7.99 5.82
CA VAL A 16 -4.77 -9.17 4.97
C VAL A 16 -3.46 -9.76 4.46
N GLY A 17 -2.49 -8.94 4.07
CA GLY A 17 -1.16 -9.37 3.63
C GLY A 17 -0.38 -10.11 4.72
N LYS A 18 -0.42 -9.60 5.96
CA LYS A 18 0.17 -10.25 7.13
C LYS A 18 -0.51 -11.58 7.45
N THR A 19 -1.84 -11.63 7.41
CA THR A 19 -2.60 -12.87 7.60
C THR A 19 -2.28 -13.91 6.52
N LYS A 20 -2.14 -13.50 5.25
CA LYS A 20 -1.70 -14.39 4.18
C LYS A 20 -0.27 -14.92 4.38
N GLN A 21 0.63 -14.09 4.91
CA GLN A 21 2.00 -14.51 5.21
C GLN A 21 2.11 -15.42 6.43
N ALA A 22 1.20 -15.29 7.38
CA ALA A 22 1.07 -16.20 8.52
C ALA A 22 0.47 -17.55 8.14
N SER A 23 -0.05 -17.71 6.91
CA SER A 23 -0.57 -18.99 6.42
C SER A 23 0.58 -19.95 6.06
N ASP A 24 0.45 -21.22 6.43
CA ASP A 24 1.46 -22.26 6.17
C ASP A 24 1.57 -22.70 4.71
N LYS A 25 0.68 -22.21 3.82
CA LYS A 25 0.75 -22.50 2.39
C LYS A 25 1.80 -21.63 1.67
N PRO A 26 2.82 -22.22 1.02
CA PRO A 26 3.89 -21.47 0.36
C PRO A 26 3.37 -20.54 -0.73
N SER A 27 2.34 -20.94 -1.49
CA SER A 27 1.70 -20.11 -2.51
C SER A 27 1.05 -18.86 -1.91
N THR A 28 0.34 -19.00 -0.78
CA THR A 28 -0.33 -17.89 -0.09
C THR A 28 0.67 -16.89 0.50
N LYS A 29 1.81 -17.39 0.98
CA LYS A 29 2.92 -16.56 1.48
C LYS A 29 3.60 -15.77 0.35
N ALA A 30 3.80 -16.41 -0.80
CA ALA A 30 4.35 -15.77 -1.99
C ALA A 30 3.41 -14.67 -2.54
N GLU A 31 2.11 -14.96 -2.64
CA GLU A 31 1.10 -13.96 -3.03
C GLU A 31 1.05 -12.79 -2.05
N GLY A 32 1.12 -13.06 -0.73
CA GLY A 32 1.16 -12.02 0.31
C GLY A 32 2.34 -11.07 0.12
N ARG A 33 3.55 -11.60 -0.07
CA ARG A 33 4.75 -10.79 -0.33
C ARG A 33 4.67 -9.99 -1.63
N MET A 34 4.11 -10.57 -2.69
CA MET A 34 3.89 -9.83 -3.95
C MET A 34 2.89 -8.69 -3.77
N GLN A 35 1.80 -8.92 -3.02
CA GLN A 35 0.81 -7.89 -2.73
C GLN A 35 1.39 -6.75 -1.88
N GLU A 36 2.21 -7.06 -0.88
CA GLU A 36 2.91 -6.04 -0.08
C GLU A 36 3.84 -5.18 -0.94
N ARG A 37 4.72 -5.82 -1.73
CA ARG A 37 5.65 -5.09 -2.62
C ARG A 37 4.89 -4.18 -3.60
N LYS A 38 3.77 -4.66 -4.15
CA LYS A 38 2.90 -3.85 -5.02
C LYS A 38 2.29 -2.68 -4.26
N GLY A 39 1.82 -2.90 -3.03
CA GLY A 39 1.27 -1.86 -2.15
C GLY A 39 2.30 -0.79 -1.79
N GLU A 40 3.51 -1.20 -1.41
CA GLU A 40 4.62 -0.28 -1.13
C GLU A 40 5.00 0.55 -2.36
N ALA A 41 5.16 -0.08 -3.52
CA ALA A 41 5.46 0.63 -4.76
C ALA A 41 4.38 1.67 -5.11
N GLN A 42 3.09 1.33 -4.89
CA GLN A 42 2.00 2.28 -5.08
C GLN A 42 2.01 3.42 -4.06
N GLN A 43 2.32 3.14 -2.78
CA GLN A 43 2.48 4.19 -1.77
C GLN A 43 3.63 5.14 -2.13
N VAL A 44 4.79 4.62 -2.51
CA VAL A 44 5.95 5.42 -2.90
C VAL A 44 5.61 6.31 -4.09
N LYS A 45 4.97 5.75 -5.14
CA LYS A 45 4.50 6.53 -6.30
C LYS A 45 3.50 7.60 -5.90
N GLY A 46 2.56 7.28 -5.00
CA GLY A 46 1.59 8.24 -4.48
C GLY A 46 2.23 9.38 -3.70
N LYS A 47 3.19 9.07 -2.82
CA LYS A 47 3.97 10.06 -2.06
C LYS A 47 4.78 10.97 -2.98
N ALA A 48 5.46 10.41 -3.97
CA ALA A 48 6.23 11.18 -4.95
C ALA A 48 5.33 12.13 -5.76
N LYS A 49 4.17 11.66 -6.22
CA LYS A 49 3.18 12.51 -6.89
C LYS A 49 2.62 13.59 -5.98
N GLY A 50 2.35 13.27 -4.72
CA GLY A 50 1.89 14.22 -3.71
C GLY A 50 2.90 15.33 -3.49
N ALA A 51 4.16 14.97 -3.22
CA ALA A 51 5.24 15.92 -3.01
C ALA A 51 5.49 16.83 -4.22
N LEU A 52 5.45 16.27 -5.44
CA LEU A 52 5.59 17.06 -6.67
C LEU A 52 4.43 18.06 -6.82
N LYS A 53 3.20 17.61 -6.55
CA LYS A 53 2.02 18.46 -6.61
C LYS A 53 2.05 19.57 -5.56
N ASP A 54 2.45 19.26 -4.33
CA ASP A 54 2.62 20.24 -3.25
C ASP A 54 3.67 21.31 -3.59
N GLN A 55 4.70 20.98 -4.37
CA GLN A 55 5.67 21.97 -4.86
C GLN A 55 5.11 22.87 -5.96
N ILE A 56 4.34 22.30 -6.90
CA ILE A 56 3.68 23.08 -7.96
C ILE A 56 2.62 24.01 -7.36
N ASP A 57 1.80 23.52 -6.43
CA ASP A 57 0.73 24.32 -5.79
C ASP A 57 1.30 25.43 -4.87
N LYS A 58 2.59 25.36 -4.49
CA LYS A 58 3.29 26.39 -3.70
C LYS A 58 4.05 27.42 -4.53
N ALA A 59 4.24 27.19 -5.83
CA ALA A 59 4.91 28.11 -6.75
C ALA A 59 3.89 29.04 -7.42
#